data_AF-A0A7Y0Z583-F1
#
_entry.id   AF-A0A7Y0Z583-F1
#
_cell.length_a   1.000
_cell.length_b   1.000
_cell.length_c   1.000
_cell.angle_alpha   90.00
_cell.angle_beta   90.00
_cell.angle_gamma   90.00
#
_symmetry.space_group_name_H-M   'P 1'
#
loop_
_entity.id
_entity.type
_entity.pdbx_description
1 polymer ?
#
loop_
_entity_poly.entity_id
_entity_poly.type
_entity_poly.pdbx_seq_one_letter_code
_entity_poly.pdbx_strand_id
1 'polypeptide(L)'
;MFTYDVAQPTEQMLLNEILSLDNGEPLDVDTFLRRDLVVVIQDRNELAGRYARNPNQPWLICRICGGAVMLVLTQQRRFHFRHHPDEEGTRGCPISTKGAFSVDQINRMKYNAAKESAAHLRLKGIIKDSLYADSTCSEPEVEKVWRGMPIADRATWRKPDVQVYRKQQRFAFEVQLSTTFLTEIVGRREFYRVNGGAIVWVFEGFNPQENRTAEQDIFYLNNLNVFVVNERTLERSREAKRMALTCWYAVPHLKGRMIFNEWHQKEVFLDQLTVDTEQQLVYFYDYVTHRKELEETIAPARLRQEFHDFWLEHGTSEEPEADMVWSELRERIILAMPQISLPRSFHEGRFHGAVSIVLSARYGRPIGYRLPRLINVTNTAFDYYKAYLLPFGWTLEAFHQAESLASQDTKKTWEKRRKIIREALRSKDPAYRQDLKYNRLFALLVPEIKEELAAGRHW
;
A
#
# COMPACT_ATOMS: atom_id res chain seq x y z
N MET A 1 -13.41 -14.53 -8.43
CA MET A 1 -12.31 -14.73 -9.43
C MET A 1 -11.01 -14.06 -9.00
N PHE A 2 -9.88 -14.77 -8.86
CA PHE A 2 -8.62 -14.20 -8.33
C PHE A 2 -7.72 -13.57 -9.39
N THR A 3 -7.09 -12.43 -9.05
CA THR A 3 -6.05 -11.75 -9.83
C THR A 3 -4.88 -11.38 -8.92
N TYR A 4 -3.65 -11.55 -9.41
CA TYR A 4 -2.43 -11.02 -8.79
C TYR A 4 -1.43 -10.71 -9.90
N ASP A 5 -1.13 -9.44 -10.05
CA ASP A 5 -0.22 -8.95 -11.07
C ASP A 5 0.88 -8.12 -10.40
N VAL A 6 2.11 -8.32 -10.86
CA VAL A 6 3.25 -7.49 -10.50
C VAL A 6 3.51 -6.57 -11.69
N ALA A 7 3.70 -5.28 -11.44
CA ALA A 7 4.14 -4.37 -12.48
C ALA A 7 5.50 -4.82 -13.02
N GLN A 8 5.75 -4.57 -14.31
CA GLN A 8 7.04 -4.90 -14.91
C GLN A 8 7.51 -3.74 -15.79
N PRO A 9 8.80 -3.37 -15.71
CA PRO A 9 9.36 -2.37 -16.60
C PRO A 9 9.42 -2.87 -18.05
N THR A 10 9.58 -1.96 -19.00
CA THR A 10 10.04 -2.29 -20.36
C THR A 10 11.50 -2.75 -20.32
N GLU A 11 11.92 -3.57 -21.29
CA GLU A 11 13.30 -4.06 -21.37
C GLU A 11 14.32 -2.93 -21.54
N GLN A 12 13.93 -1.89 -22.28
CA GLN A 12 14.73 -0.69 -22.47
C GLN A 12 13.94 0.52 -21.97
N MET A 13 14.58 1.34 -21.14
CA MET A 13 14.05 2.59 -20.63
C MET A 13 15.08 3.68 -20.85
N LEU A 14 14.68 4.76 -21.54
CA LEU A 14 15.57 5.87 -21.80
C LEU A 14 15.75 6.75 -20.57
N LEU A 15 14.70 6.90 -19.75
CA LEU A 15 14.68 7.79 -18.59
C LEU A 15 14.70 6.98 -17.29
N ASN A 16 15.88 6.89 -16.70
CA ASN A 16 16.17 6.16 -15.44
C ASN A 16 16.67 7.08 -14.31
N GLU A 17 17.24 8.23 -14.64
CA GLU A 17 17.68 9.26 -13.68
C GLU A 17 16.49 10.09 -13.17
N ILE A 18 15.79 9.57 -12.16
CA ILE A 18 14.60 10.19 -11.58
C ILE A 18 14.89 10.62 -10.14
N LEU A 19 14.42 11.81 -9.78
CA LEU A 19 14.51 12.37 -8.43
C LEU A 19 13.10 12.54 -7.87
N SER A 20 12.91 12.14 -6.60
CA SER A 20 11.71 12.47 -5.85
C SER A 20 11.88 13.83 -5.18
N LEU A 21 10.95 14.75 -5.43
CA LEU A 21 10.96 16.08 -4.81
C LEU A 21 10.53 16.07 -3.34
N ASP A 22 9.87 15.00 -2.87
CA ASP A 22 9.40 14.92 -1.49
C ASP A 22 10.52 14.67 -0.48
N ASN A 23 11.53 13.89 -0.89
CA ASN A 23 12.64 13.50 -0.02
C ASN A 23 14.02 13.90 -0.60
N GLY A 24 14.08 14.40 -1.84
CA GLY A 24 15.33 14.78 -2.48
C GLY A 24 16.23 13.60 -2.87
N GLU A 25 15.70 12.37 -2.83
CA GLU A 25 16.47 11.16 -3.09
C GLU A 25 16.26 10.64 -4.53
N PRO A 26 17.30 10.05 -5.16
CA PRO A 26 17.15 9.34 -6.42
C PRO A 26 16.20 8.15 -6.28
N LEU A 27 15.39 7.93 -7.31
CA LEU A 27 14.48 6.79 -7.38
C LEU A 27 15.19 5.59 -8.02
N ASP A 28 15.19 4.44 -7.34
CA ASP A 28 15.47 3.16 -7.98
C ASP A 28 14.27 2.73 -8.83
N VAL A 29 14.37 2.95 -10.14
CA VAL A 29 13.30 2.67 -11.11
C VAL A 29 12.94 1.19 -11.18
N ASP A 30 13.92 0.29 -11.06
CA ASP A 30 13.64 -1.15 -11.16
C ASP A 30 12.87 -1.63 -9.93
N THR A 31 13.31 -1.22 -8.74
CA THR A 31 12.58 -1.47 -7.49
C THR A 31 11.19 -0.83 -7.51
N PHE A 32 11.06 0.39 -8.02
CA PHE A 32 9.77 1.09 -8.11
C PHE A 32 8.78 0.39 -9.05
N LEU A 33 9.24 -0.15 -10.18
CA LEU A 33 8.40 -0.77 -11.21
C LEU A 33 8.20 -2.28 -11.04
N ARG A 34 8.85 -2.93 -10.07
CA ARG A 34 8.65 -4.36 -9.71
C ARG A 34 7.86 -4.54 -8.41
N ARG A 35 6.90 -3.66 -8.17
CA ARG A 35 5.94 -3.75 -7.05
C ARG A 35 4.61 -4.33 -7.53
N ASP A 36 3.70 -4.57 -6.58
CA ASP A 36 2.31 -4.91 -6.85
C ASP A 36 1.71 -3.93 -7.87
N LEU A 37 1.06 -4.47 -8.92
CA LEU A 37 0.50 -3.68 -10.01
C LEU A 37 -0.48 -2.61 -9.51
N VAL A 38 -1.27 -2.92 -8.47
CA VAL A 38 -2.23 -1.98 -7.87
C VAL A 38 -1.51 -0.72 -7.40
N VAL A 39 -0.41 -0.91 -6.67
CA VAL A 39 0.39 0.17 -6.10
C VAL A 39 1.01 1.02 -7.21
N VAL A 40 1.58 0.39 -8.24
CA VAL A 40 2.21 1.12 -9.35
C VAL A 40 1.19 1.91 -10.19
N ILE A 41 -0.03 1.41 -10.37
CA ILE A 41 -1.08 2.16 -11.08
C ILE A 41 -1.61 3.31 -10.21
N GLN A 42 -1.72 3.14 -8.89
CA GLN A 42 -2.06 4.25 -7.99
C GLN A 42 -1.00 5.35 -8.06
N ASP A 43 0.28 4.99 -7.99
CA ASP A 43 1.40 5.93 -8.14
C ASP A 43 1.39 6.63 -9.51
N ARG A 44 1.09 5.89 -10.58
CA ARG A 44 0.91 6.46 -11.93
C ARG A 44 -0.14 7.57 -11.96
N ASN A 45 -1.27 7.34 -11.31
CA ASN A 45 -2.35 8.31 -11.25
C ASN A 45 -2.00 9.50 -10.35
N GLU A 46 -1.34 9.27 -9.21
CA GLU A 46 -0.91 10.35 -8.31
C GLU A 46 0.15 11.26 -8.96
N LEU A 47 1.08 10.70 -9.74
CA LEU A 47 2.02 11.49 -10.55
C LEU A 47 1.29 12.48 -11.46
N ALA A 48 0.30 11.99 -12.20
CA ALA A 48 -0.51 12.80 -13.09
C ALA A 48 -1.41 13.79 -12.32
N GLY A 49 -1.97 13.37 -11.19
CA GLY A 49 -2.83 14.17 -10.32
C GLY A 49 -2.10 15.34 -9.69
N ARG A 50 -0.91 15.10 -9.12
CA ARG A 50 -0.10 16.15 -8.50
C ARG A 50 0.36 17.18 -9.53
N TYR A 51 0.80 16.73 -10.70
CA TYR A 51 1.10 17.65 -11.81
C TYR A 51 -0.14 18.43 -12.24
N ALA A 52 -1.30 17.79 -12.31
CA ALA A 52 -2.55 18.46 -12.66
C ALA A 52 -2.96 19.55 -11.66
N ARG A 53 -2.73 19.31 -10.36
CA ARG A 53 -3.03 20.26 -9.27
C ARG A 53 -2.05 21.43 -9.26
N ASN A 54 -0.75 21.15 -9.40
CA ASN A 54 0.30 22.17 -9.41
C ASN A 54 1.52 21.71 -10.23
N PRO A 55 1.66 22.19 -11.48
CA PRO A 55 2.80 21.84 -12.35
C PRO A 55 4.18 22.21 -11.76
N ASN A 56 4.24 23.18 -10.84
CA ASN A 56 5.49 23.60 -10.18
C ASN A 56 5.89 22.73 -8.99
N GLN A 57 5.03 21.81 -8.56
CA GLN A 57 5.30 20.88 -7.45
C GLN A 57 4.97 19.44 -7.86
N PRO A 58 5.59 18.90 -8.94
CA PRO A 58 5.42 17.49 -9.30
C PRO A 58 6.00 16.59 -8.20
N TRP A 59 5.61 15.31 -8.21
CA TRP A 59 6.20 14.34 -7.28
C TRP A 59 7.59 13.91 -7.76
N LEU A 60 7.67 13.45 -9.02
CA LEU A 60 8.90 12.95 -9.61
C LEU A 60 9.33 13.85 -10.78
N ILE A 61 10.63 14.09 -10.87
CA ILE A 61 11.27 14.85 -11.95
C ILE A 61 12.43 14.07 -12.56
N CYS A 62 12.79 14.42 -13.80
CA CYS A 62 14.04 14.01 -14.40
C CYS A 62 15.20 14.73 -13.70
N ARG A 63 16.17 13.97 -13.18
CA ARG A 63 17.34 14.54 -12.48
C ARG A 63 18.26 15.35 -13.40
N ILE A 64 18.18 15.11 -14.72
CA ILE A 64 19.03 15.77 -15.71
C ILE A 64 18.51 17.17 -16.05
N CYS A 65 17.22 17.30 -16.39
CA CYS A 65 16.65 18.56 -16.88
C CYS A 65 15.70 19.25 -15.89
N GLY A 66 15.34 18.58 -14.79
CA GLY A 66 14.39 19.06 -13.80
C GLY A 66 12.92 19.03 -14.24
N GLY A 67 12.62 18.55 -15.45
CA GLY A 67 11.24 18.47 -15.96
C GLY A 67 10.44 17.36 -15.26
N ALA A 68 9.16 17.61 -15.02
CA ALA A 68 8.25 16.62 -14.46
C ALA A 68 8.19 15.36 -15.36
N VAL A 69 8.11 14.18 -14.74
CA VAL A 69 7.95 12.91 -15.44
C VAL A 69 6.54 12.36 -15.25
N MET A 70 6.12 11.50 -16.16
CA MET A 70 4.92 10.69 -16.01
C MET A 70 5.21 9.22 -16.29
N LEU A 71 4.43 8.36 -15.66
CA LEU A 71 4.53 6.92 -15.81
C LEU A 71 3.60 6.40 -16.90
N VAL A 72 4.15 5.69 -17.87
CA VAL A 72 3.44 5.15 -19.04
C VAL A 72 3.22 3.66 -18.86
N LEU A 73 2.01 3.21 -19.18
CA LEU A 73 1.68 1.80 -19.33
C LEU A 73 1.52 1.47 -20.82
N THR A 74 2.35 0.56 -21.34
CA THR A 74 2.31 0.11 -22.73
C THR A 74 1.17 -0.88 -22.97
N GLN A 75 0.87 -1.14 -24.26
CA GLN A 75 -0.11 -2.16 -24.63
C GLN A 75 0.29 -3.57 -24.17
N GLN A 76 1.59 -3.86 -24.09
CA GLN A 76 2.13 -5.11 -23.55
C GLN A 76 2.12 -5.15 -22.01
N ARG A 77 1.41 -4.22 -21.36
CA ARG A 77 1.31 -4.06 -19.91
C ARG A 77 2.67 -3.88 -19.22
N ARG A 78 3.57 -3.13 -19.86
CA ARG A 78 4.89 -2.76 -19.30
C ARG A 78 4.95 -1.29 -18.95
N PHE A 79 5.78 -0.95 -17.97
CA PHE A 79 5.92 0.42 -17.48
C PHE A 79 7.24 1.06 -17.89
N HIS A 80 7.20 2.35 -18.20
CA HIS A 80 8.40 3.18 -18.32
C HIS A 80 8.08 4.65 -18.03
N PHE A 81 9.10 5.42 -17.67
CA PHE A 81 8.97 6.86 -17.48
C PHE A 81 9.20 7.63 -18.79
N ARG A 82 8.47 8.74 -18.94
CA ARG A 82 8.71 9.77 -19.96
C ARG A 82 8.59 11.15 -19.33
N HIS A 83 9.11 12.17 -20.00
CA HIS A 83 8.79 13.55 -19.63
C HIS A 83 7.29 13.81 -19.75
N HIS A 84 6.75 14.64 -18.88
CA HIS A 84 5.38 15.13 -19.03
C HIS A 84 5.27 15.86 -20.39
N PRO A 85 4.18 15.68 -21.17
CA PRO A 85 4.05 16.28 -22.50
C PRO A 85 4.28 17.79 -22.55
N ASP A 86 3.89 18.51 -21.50
CA ASP A 86 4.05 19.98 -21.39
C ASP A 86 5.50 20.42 -21.06
N GLU A 87 6.32 19.50 -20.54
CA GLU A 87 7.74 19.70 -20.20
C GLU A 87 8.67 19.16 -21.29
N GLU A 88 8.15 18.29 -22.16
CA GLU A 88 8.93 17.58 -23.15
C GLU A 88 9.39 18.51 -24.28
N GLY A 89 10.71 18.65 -24.42
CA GLY A 89 11.32 19.51 -25.44
C GLY A 89 11.41 20.99 -25.06
N THR A 90 10.92 21.40 -23.89
CA THR A 90 11.03 22.80 -23.40
C THR A 90 12.32 23.03 -22.59
N ARG A 91 12.86 21.98 -21.96
CA ARG A 91 14.02 22.07 -21.04
C ARG A 91 15.35 21.56 -21.61
N GLY A 92 15.44 21.31 -22.92
CA GLY A 92 16.71 20.93 -23.57
C GLY A 92 17.33 19.63 -23.05
N CYS A 93 16.51 18.65 -22.64
CA CYS A 93 17.00 17.38 -22.13
C CYS A 93 17.70 16.56 -23.25
N PRO A 94 18.88 15.97 -23.01
CA PRO A 94 19.53 15.10 -24.00
C PRO A 94 18.75 13.81 -24.26
N ILE A 95 17.83 13.45 -23.35
CA ILE A 95 16.95 12.28 -23.48
C ILE A 95 15.61 12.75 -24.05
N SER A 96 15.34 12.41 -25.30
CA SER A 96 14.02 12.59 -25.91
C SER A 96 13.15 11.37 -25.66
N THR A 97 11.98 11.59 -25.07
CA THR A 97 10.96 10.54 -24.87
C THR A 97 9.74 10.76 -25.79
N LYS A 98 9.89 11.63 -26.79
CA LYS A 98 8.78 12.16 -27.58
C LYS A 98 8.23 11.08 -28.51
N GLY A 99 6.93 10.83 -28.41
CA GLY A 99 6.22 9.94 -29.32
C GLY A 99 6.17 10.48 -30.75
N ALA A 100 6.00 9.58 -31.73
CA ALA A 100 5.90 9.95 -33.14
C ALA A 100 4.66 10.82 -33.46
N PHE A 101 3.60 10.71 -32.65
CA PHE A 101 2.35 11.45 -32.81
C PHE A 101 2.02 12.25 -31.54
N SER A 102 1.50 13.47 -31.73
CA SER A 102 0.94 14.27 -30.65
C SER A 102 -0.39 13.71 -30.16
N VAL A 103 -0.82 14.13 -28.96
CA VAL A 103 -2.13 13.80 -28.38
C VAL A 103 -3.27 14.15 -29.36
N ASP A 104 -3.20 15.33 -29.98
CA ASP A 104 -4.19 15.78 -30.97
C ASP A 104 -4.20 14.92 -32.23
N GLN A 105 -3.02 14.51 -32.72
CA GLN A 105 -2.94 13.61 -33.87
C GLN A 105 -3.56 12.25 -33.55
N ILE A 106 -3.28 11.69 -32.37
CA ILE A 106 -3.87 10.42 -31.92
C ILE A 106 -5.38 10.57 -31.77
N ASN A 107 -5.87 11.66 -31.18
CA ASN A 107 -7.31 11.94 -31.07
C ASN A 107 -7.96 12.03 -32.45
N ARG A 108 -7.34 12.74 -33.40
CA ARG A 108 -7.84 12.78 -34.79
C ARG A 108 -7.86 11.38 -35.41
N MET A 109 -6.83 10.56 -35.22
CA MET A 109 -6.82 9.17 -35.72
C MET A 109 -7.93 8.31 -35.10
N LYS A 110 -8.18 8.45 -33.80
CA LYS A 110 -9.23 7.70 -33.07
C LYS A 110 -10.63 8.14 -33.45
N TYR A 111 -10.84 9.44 -33.63
CA TYR A 111 -12.17 10.05 -33.71
C TYR A 111 -12.55 10.60 -35.10
N ASN A 112 -11.65 10.61 -36.10
CA ASN A 112 -11.98 11.03 -37.47
C ASN A 112 -12.95 10.09 -38.21
N ALA A 113 -13.28 8.92 -37.65
CA ALA A 113 -14.20 7.96 -38.27
C ALA A 113 -15.50 7.70 -37.49
N ALA A 114 -15.67 8.23 -36.26
CA ALA A 114 -16.86 8.00 -35.47
C ALA A 114 -17.28 9.26 -34.70
N LYS A 115 -18.34 9.91 -35.19
CA LYS A 115 -19.28 10.64 -34.32
C LYS A 115 -19.70 9.71 -33.17
N GLU A 116 -20.11 10.30 -32.06
CA GLU A 116 -20.64 9.60 -30.88
C GLU A 116 -21.41 8.32 -31.28
N SER A 117 -20.95 7.16 -30.78
CA SER A 117 -21.53 5.88 -31.20
C SER A 117 -22.96 5.73 -30.67
N ALA A 118 -23.79 4.95 -31.38
CA ALA A 118 -25.13 4.62 -30.92
C ALA A 118 -25.13 4.02 -29.50
N ALA A 119 -24.07 3.28 -29.14
CA ALA A 119 -23.88 2.74 -27.81
C ALA A 119 -23.66 3.85 -26.75
N HIS A 120 -22.88 4.90 -27.04
CA HIS A 120 -22.65 6.01 -26.11
C HIS A 120 -23.96 6.75 -25.83
N LEU A 121 -24.70 7.09 -26.90
CA LEU A 121 -26.02 7.72 -26.81
C LEU A 121 -27.01 6.84 -26.03
N ARG A 122 -26.99 5.52 -26.25
CA ARG A 122 -27.88 4.60 -25.53
C ARG A 122 -27.59 4.59 -24.04
N LEU A 123 -26.32 4.50 -23.65
CA LEU A 123 -25.92 4.51 -22.24
C LEU A 123 -26.25 5.83 -21.54
N LYS A 124 -26.08 6.98 -22.21
CA LYS A 124 -26.56 8.28 -21.69
C LYS A 124 -28.06 8.24 -21.42
N GLY A 125 -28.84 7.69 -22.37
CA GLY A 125 -30.27 7.50 -22.22
C GLY A 125 -30.63 6.60 -21.03
N ILE A 126 -29.92 5.48 -20.86
CA ILE A 126 -30.09 4.58 -19.72
C ILE A 126 -29.84 5.31 -18.40
N ILE A 127 -28.72 6.03 -18.28
CA ILE A 127 -28.38 6.77 -17.06
C ILE A 127 -29.45 7.81 -16.74
N LYS A 128 -29.85 8.61 -17.75
CA LYS A 128 -30.87 9.66 -17.59
C LYS A 128 -32.20 9.06 -17.13
N ASP A 129 -32.69 8.01 -17.80
CA ASP A 129 -33.99 7.41 -17.48
C ASP A 129 -33.96 6.67 -16.13
N SER A 130 -32.83 6.04 -15.75
CA SER A 130 -32.64 5.43 -14.44
C SER A 130 -32.63 6.45 -13.31
N LEU A 131 -31.99 7.61 -13.52
CA LEU A 131 -32.01 8.73 -12.58
C LEU A 131 -33.39 9.36 -12.46
N TYR A 132 -34.11 9.50 -13.57
CA TYR A 132 -35.48 10.02 -13.58
C TYR A 132 -36.45 9.13 -12.80
N ALA A 133 -36.22 7.81 -12.79
CA ALA A 133 -37.01 6.86 -11.99
C ALA A 133 -36.77 7.00 -10.46
N ASP A 134 -35.65 7.60 -10.05
CA ASP A 134 -35.29 7.82 -8.65
C ASP A 134 -35.80 9.18 -8.16
N SER A 135 -36.92 9.18 -7.44
CA SER A 135 -37.53 10.42 -6.91
C SER A 135 -36.66 11.23 -5.94
N THR A 136 -35.53 10.67 -5.46
CA THR A 136 -34.59 11.39 -4.62
C THR A 136 -33.58 12.22 -5.42
N CYS A 137 -33.56 12.04 -6.74
CA CYS A 137 -32.76 12.79 -7.69
C CYS A 137 -33.55 13.99 -8.24
N SER A 138 -32.84 15.06 -8.57
CA SER A 138 -33.38 16.16 -9.37
C SER A 138 -33.62 15.72 -10.82
N GLU A 139 -34.23 16.60 -11.62
CA GLU A 139 -34.28 16.42 -13.07
C GLU A 139 -32.85 16.20 -13.62
N PRO A 140 -32.57 15.08 -14.31
CA PRO A 140 -31.25 14.79 -14.86
C PRO A 140 -30.95 15.68 -16.07
N GLU A 141 -29.74 16.25 -16.12
CA GLU A 141 -29.32 17.13 -17.20
C GLU A 141 -28.28 16.42 -18.08
N VAL A 142 -28.58 16.25 -19.37
CA VAL A 142 -27.72 15.56 -20.33
C VAL A 142 -26.84 16.59 -21.05
N GLU A 143 -25.53 16.35 -21.07
CA GLU A 143 -24.52 17.21 -21.73
C GLU A 143 -24.60 18.70 -21.38
N LYS A 144 -25.08 19.05 -20.19
CA LYS A 144 -25.11 20.45 -19.76
C LYS A 144 -23.75 20.87 -19.21
N VAL A 145 -23.31 22.08 -19.57
CA VAL A 145 -22.03 22.62 -19.12
C VAL A 145 -22.02 22.81 -17.60
N TRP A 146 -21.03 22.23 -16.95
CA TRP A 146 -20.65 22.47 -15.57
C TRP A 146 -19.50 23.48 -15.55
N ARG A 147 -19.79 24.73 -15.16
CA ARG A 147 -18.78 25.77 -14.94
C ARG A 147 -18.30 25.72 -13.50
N GLY A 148 -17.02 26.00 -13.29
CA GLY A 148 -16.39 25.85 -11.99
C GLY A 148 -15.08 26.61 -11.86
N MET A 149 -14.44 26.47 -10.71
CA MET A 149 -13.09 26.97 -10.49
C MET A 149 -12.09 26.24 -11.40
N PRO A 150 -11.17 26.96 -12.07
CA PRO A 150 -10.05 26.34 -12.77
C PRO A 150 -9.09 25.67 -11.78
N ILE A 151 -8.30 24.73 -12.30
CA ILE A 151 -7.19 24.10 -11.57
C ILE A 151 -5.91 24.43 -12.30
N ALA A 152 -5.02 25.20 -11.67
CA ALA A 152 -3.90 25.82 -12.36
C ALA A 152 -4.39 26.50 -13.66
N ASP A 153 -3.71 26.28 -14.79
CA ASP A 153 -4.08 26.82 -16.10
C ASP A 153 -5.07 25.93 -16.89
N ARG A 154 -5.78 25.01 -16.22
CA ARG A 154 -6.70 24.06 -16.87
C ARG A 154 -8.12 24.61 -17.03
N ALA A 155 -8.95 23.84 -17.74
CA ALA A 155 -10.31 24.22 -18.13
C ALA A 155 -11.20 24.66 -16.95
N THR A 156 -11.92 25.77 -17.14
CA THR A 156 -12.90 26.35 -16.20
C THR A 156 -14.28 25.69 -16.27
N TRP A 157 -14.43 24.69 -17.15
CA TRP A 157 -15.69 24.00 -17.32
C TRP A 157 -15.48 22.57 -17.83
N ARG A 158 -16.46 21.72 -17.54
CA ARG A 158 -16.63 20.39 -18.13
C ARG A 158 -18.08 20.19 -18.57
N LYS A 159 -18.32 19.15 -19.37
CA LYS A 159 -19.64 18.79 -19.87
C LYS A 159 -19.83 17.30 -19.61
N PRO A 160 -20.30 16.90 -18.41
CA PRO A 160 -20.55 15.50 -18.11
C PRO A 160 -21.60 14.93 -19.07
N ASP A 161 -21.54 13.63 -19.31
CA ASP A 161 -22.50 12.94 -20.18
C ASP A 161 -23.92 13.06 -19.62
N VAL A 162 -24.07 12.83 -18.30
CA VAL A 162 -25.30 13.10 -17.54
C VAL A 162 -24.91 13.67 -16.18
N GLN A 163 -25.69 14.60 -15.65
CA GLN A 163 -25.51 15.09 -14.28
C GLN A 163 -26.83 15.23 -13.55
N VAL A 164 -26.75 15.21 -12.23
CA VAL A 164 -27.94 15.27 -11.37
C VAL A 164 -27.56 15.75 -9.98
N TYR A 165 -28.52 16.32 -9.24
CA TYR A 165 -28.40 16.49 -7.80
C TYR A 165 -29.16 15.38 -7.09
N ARG A 166 -28.55 14.82 -6.05
CA ARG A 166 -29.26 14.00 -5.07
C ARG A 166 -29.01 14.58 -3.69
N LYS A 167 -30.07 15.03 -3.03
CA LYS A 167 -29.97 15.92 -1.86
C LYS A 167 -29.12 17.15 -2.21
N GLN A 168 -27.99 17.37 -1.54
CA GLN A 168 -27.07 18.48 -1.83
C GLN A 168 -25.86 18.07 -2.69
N GLN A 169 -25.67 16.77 -2.94
CA GLN A 169 -24.52 16.29 -3.72
C GLN A 169 -24.85 16.32 -5.21
N ARG A 170 -23.97 16.95 -6.00
CA ARG A 170 -24.03 16.92 -7.47
C ARG A 170 -23.17 15.79 -8.00
N PHE A 171 -23.75 14.98 -8.88
CA PHE A 171 -23.08 13.86 -9.53
C PHE A 171 -22.85 14.16 -11.00
N ALA A 172 -21.67 13.79 -11.50
CA ALA A 172 -21.30 13.79 -12.91
C ALA A 172 -21.08 12.34 -13.35
N PHE A 173 -21.97 11.83 -14.20
CA PHE A 173 -21.82 10.53 -14.82
C PHE A 173 -21.04 10.67 -16.12
N GLU A 174 -20.01 9.85 -16.28
CA GLU A 174 -19.12 9.84 -17.44
C GLU A 174 -19.10 8.42 -18.02
N VAL A 175 -19.58 8.26 -19.25
CA VAL A 175 -19.65 6.97 -19.93
C VAL A 175 -18.31 6.67 -20.60
N GLN A 176 -17.78 5.48 -20.34
CA GLN A 176 -16.50 5.05 -20.88
C GLN A 176 -16.67 3.84 -21.82
N LEU A 177 -16.62 4.08 -23.12
CA LEU A 177 -16.69 3.04 -24.16
C LEU A 177 -15.38 2.81 -24.94
N SER A 178 -14.47 3.80 -24.92
CA SER A 178 -13.25 3.79 -25.73
C SER A 178 -12.00 3.98 -24.86
N THR A 179 -10.79 4.01 -25.45
CA THR A 179 -9.57 4.33 -24.70
C THR A 179 -9.38 5.83 -24.61
N THR A 180 -9.27 6.38 -23.40
CA THR A 180 -8.93 7.80 -23.17
C THR A 180 -7.52 7.95 -22.61
N PHE A 181 -6.98 9.17 -22.63
CA PHE A 181 -5.70 9.47 -22.02
C PHE A 181 -5.82 9.63 -20.50
N LEU A 182 -4.79 9.19 -19.77
CA LEU A 182 -4.72 9.38 -18.32
C LEU A 182 -4.89 10.85 -17.90
N THR A 183 -4.31 11.78 -18.68
CA THR A 183 -4.42 13.22 -18.42
C THR A 183 -5.86 13.73 -18.48
N GLU A 184 -6.72 13.13 -19.31
CA GLU A 184 -8.16 13.43 -19.37
C GLU A 184 -8.91 12.86 -18.17
N ILE A 185 -8.63 11.61 -17.78
CA ILE A 185 -9.25 10.96 -16.60
C ILE A 185 -8.95 11.80 -15.35
N VAL A 186 -7.67 12.08 -15.12
CA VAL A 186 -7.21 12.89 -13.98
C VAL A 186 -7.74 14.31 -14.07
N GLY A 187 -7.75 14.92 -15.26
CA GLY A 187 -8.26 16.27 -15.45
C GLY A 187 -9.76 16.41 -15.13
N ARG A 188 -10.57 15.38 -15.40
CA ARG A 188 -11.98 15.34 -14.99
C ARG A 188 -12.13 15.13 -13.49
N ARG A 189 -11.38 14.16 -12.93
CA ARG A 189 -11.39 13.87 -11.49
C ARG A 189 -11.09 15.13 -10.67
N GLU A 190 -10.00 15.82 -10.96
CA GLU A 190 -9.62 17.03 -10.25
C GLU A 190 -10.66 18.14 -10.42
N PHE A 191 -11.17 18.35 -11.65
CA PHE A 191 -12.18 19.38 -11.91
C PHE A 191 -13.43 19.19 -11.05
N TYR A 192 -13.99 17.98 -11.02
CA TYR A 192 -15.17 17.73 -10.19
C TYR A 192 -14.83 17.86 -8.70
N ARG A 193 -13.62 17.47 -8.27
CA ARG A 193 -13.19 17.49 -6.86
C ARG A 193 -13.18 18.91 -6.30
N VAL A 194 -12.49 19.83 -6.98
CA VAL A 194 -12.42 21.24 -6.53
C VAL A 194 -13.76 21.96 -6.63
N ASN A 195 -14.70 21.43 -7.42
CA ASN A 195 -16.04 21.97 -7.59
C ASN A 195 -17.11 21.22 -6.75
N GLY A 196 -16.69 20.39 -5.79
CA GLY A 196 -17.58 19.67 -4.87
C GLY A 196 -18.49 18.62 -5.54
N GLY A 197 -18.22 18.27 -6.80
CA GLY A 197 -18.94 17.27 -7.56
C GLY A 197 -18.37 15.87 -7.33
N ALA A 198 -19.23 14.86 -7.43
CA ALA A 198 -18.85 13.45 -7.40
C ALA A 198 -18.86 12.88 -8.81
N ILE A 199 -17.73 12.33 -9.27
CA ILE A 199 -17.66 11.68 -10.59
C ILE A 199 -18.00 10.19 -10.48
N VAL A 200 -18.90 9.71 -11.33
CA VAL A 200 -19.26 8.30 -11.46
C VAL A 200 -18.94 7.84 -12.88
N TRP A 201 -17.90 7.03 -13.00
CA TRP A 201 -17.55 6.40 -14.28
C TRP A 201 -18.44 5.19 -14.52
N VAL A 202 -19.02 5.12 -15.72
CA VAL A 202 -19.98 4.08 -16.09
C VAL A 202 -19.55 3.37 -17.37
N PHE A 203 -19.61 2.04 -17.36
CA PHE A 203 -19.26 1.17 -18.48
C PHE A 203 -20.49 0.42 -18.99
N GLU A 204 -20.44 -0.05 -20.24
CA GLU A 204 -21.46 -0.95 -20.82
C GLU A 204 -21.38 -2.37 -20.24
N GLY A 205 -20.16 -2.79 -19.93
CA GLY A 205 -19.83 -4.10 -19.42
C GLY A 205 -18.41 -4.09 -18.86
N PHE A 206 -18.06 -5.16 -18.15
CA PHE A 206 -16.75 -5.30 -17.54
C PHE A 206 -16.35 -6.78 -17.50
N ASN A 207 -15.12 -7.05 -17.90
CA ASN A 207 -14.49 -8.36 -17.76
C ASN A 207 -13.16 -8.16 -17.01
N PRO A 208 -13.00 -8.65 -15.77
CA PRO A 208 -11.76 -8.49 -15.00
C PRO A 208 -10.54 -9.26 -15.54
N GLN A 209 -10.67 -10.05 -16.62
CA GLN A 209 -9.55 -10.68 -17.32
C GLN A 209 -9.11 -9.90 -18.58
N GLU A 210 -9.98 -9.06 -19.13
CA GLU A 210 -9.81 -8.42 -20.43
C GLU A 210 -10.06 -6.92 -20.29
N ASN A 211 -9.13 -6.25 -19.62
CA ASN A 211 -9.28 -4.84 -19.27
C ASN A 211 -8.37 -3.98 -20.10
N ARG A 212 -8.92 -2.91 -20.65
CA ARG A 212 -8.15 -1.86 -21.31
C ARG A 212 -7.41 -1.02 -20.27
N THR A 213 -6.29 -0.42 -20.64
CA THR A 213 -5.52 0.47 -19.76
C THR A 213 -6.35 1.60 -19.15
N ALA A 214 -7.27 2.20 -19.92
CA ALA A 214 -8.13 3.27 -19.42
C ALA A 214 -9.15 2.77 -18.38
N GLU A 215 -9.65 1.55 -18.50
CA GLU A 215 -10.50 0.94 -17.47
C GLU A 215 -9.71 0.75 -16.18
N GLN A 216 -8.48 0.24 -16.28
CA GLN A 216 -7.57 0.11 -15.14
C GLN A 216 -7.35 1.47 -14.45
N ASP A 217 -7.00 2.51 -15.22
CA ASP A 217 -6.80 3.85 -14.67
C ASP A 217 -8.02 4.37 -13.90
N ILE A 218 -9.22 4.05 -14.37
CA ILE A 218 -10.46 4.44 -13.70
C ILE A 218 -10.68 3.61 -12.44
N PHE A 219 -10.64 2.28 -12.51
CA PHE A 219 -11.06 1.45 -11.38
C PHE A 219 -10.02 1.41 -10.26
N TYR A 220 -8.72 1.53 -10.55
CA TYR A 220 -7.70 1.68 -9.51
C TYR A 220 -7.84 3.01 -8.75
N LEU A 221 -8.39 4.03 -9.40
CA LEU A 221 -8.74 5.31 -8.80
C LEU A 221 -10.10 5.31 -8.10
N ASN A 222 -10.93 4.31 -8.33
CA ASN A 222 -12.28 4.22 -7.79
C ASN A 222 -12.41 3.09 -6.78
N ASN A 223 -11.39 2.92 -5.93
CA ASN A 223 -11.36 1.93 -4.87
C ASN A 223 -11.60 0.48 -5.38
N LEU A 224 -11.13 0.15 -6.60
CA LEU A 224 -11.42 -1.10 -7.32
C LEU A 224 -12.92 -1.39 -7.53
N ASN A 225 -13.75 -0.35 -7.65
CA ASN A 225 -15.17 -0.47 -7.99
C ASN A 225 -15.39 -0.02 -9.45
N VAL A 226 -16.13 -0.84 -10.21
CA VAL A 226 -16.54 -0.56 -11.59
C VAL A 226 -18.05 -0.59 -11.68
N PHE A 227 -18.65 0.51 -12.15
CA PHE A 227 -20.09 0.60 -12.32
C PHE A 227 -20.47 0.33 -13.78
N VAL A 228 -21.43 -0.57 -13.96
CA VAL A 228 -21.98 -0.95 -15.25
C VAL A 228 -23.46 -0.57 -15.29
N VAL A 229 -23.87 0.04 -16.40
CA VAL A 229 -25.28 0.21 -16.76
C VAL A 229 -25.59 -0.46 -18.07
N ASN A 230 -26.79 -1.01 -18.16
CA ASN A 230 -27.37 -1.64 -19.34
C ASN A 230 -28.90 -1.69 -19.20
N GLU A 231 -29.58 -2.32 -20.16
CA GLU A 231 -31.04 -2.46 -20.15
C GLU A 231 -31.58 -3.08 -18.85
N ARG A 232 -30.91 -4.12 -18.33
CA ARG A 232 -31.32 -4.77 -17.08
C ARG A 232 -31.27 -3.80 -15.89
N THR A 233 -30.24 -2.97 -15.79
CA THR A 233 -30.17 -1.96 -14.72
C THR A 233 -31.21 -0.86 -14.87
N LEU A 234 -31.64 -0.54 -16.10
CA LEU A 234 -32.72 0.41 -16.37
C LEU A 234 -34.07 -0.14 -15.93
N GLU A 235 -34.41 -1.37 -16.34
CA GLU A 235 -35.62 -2.07 -15.90
C GLU A 235 -35.66 -2.12 -14.37
N ARG A 236 -34.54 -2.51 -13.75
CA ARG A 236 -34.43 -2.53 -12.31
C ARG A 236 -34.64 -1.17 -11.66
N SER A 237 -34.11 -0.11 -12.26
CA SER A 237 -34.28 1.26 -11.75
C SER A 237 -35.74 1.68 -11.74
N ARG A 238 -36.49 1.31 -12.79
CA ARG A 238 -37.92 1.59 -12.92
C ARG A 238 -38.75 0.80 -11.90
N GLU A 239 -38.45 -0.48 -11.71
CA GLU A 239 -39.11 -1.33 -10.72
C GLU A 239 -38.89 -0.84 -9.29
N ALA A 240 -37.63 -0.57 -8.94
CA ALA A 240 -37.23 -0.20 -7.59
C ALA A 240 -37.44 1.29 -7.28
N LYS A 241 -37.70 2.13 -8.31
CA LYS A 241 -37.75 3.60 -8.23
C LYS A 241 -36.50 4.20 -7.59
N ARG A 242 -35.35 3.60 -7.89
CA ARG A 242 -34.02 3.92 -7.36
C ARG A 242 -33.01 3.67 -8.47
N MET A 243 -32.03 4.55 -8.65
CA MET A 243 -31.05 4.36 -9.73
C MET A 243 -30.21 3.11 -9.44
N ALA A 244 -30.40 2.05 -10.22
CA ALA A 244 -29.70 0.78 -10.12
C ALA A 244 -28.47 0.73 -11.03
N LEU A 245 -27.44 0.04 -10.55
CA LEU A 245 -26.16 -0.17 -11.20
C LEU A 245 -25.71 -1.62 -10.92
N THR A 246 -24.94 -2.20 -11.83
CA THR A 246 -24.13 -3.37 -11.47
C THR A 246 -22.77 -2.87 -11.02
N CYS A 247 -22.39 -3.15 -9.78
CA CYS A 247 -21.04 -2.87 -9.27
C CYS A 247 -20.21 -4.14 -9.31
N TRP A 248 -19.11 -4.12 -10.05
CA TRP A 248 -18.01 -5.06 -9.87
C TRP A 248 -17.04 -4.47 -8.84
N TYR A 249 -16.58 -5.30 -7.91
CA TYR A 249 -15.62 -4.88 -6.88
C TYR A 249 -14.64 -6.00 -6.55
N ALA A 250 -13.42 -5.61 -6.20
CA ALA A 250 -12.40 -6.54 -5.74
C ALA A 250 -12.46 -6.71 -4.21
N VAL A 251 -12.32 -7.94 -3.74
CA VAL A 251 -12.13 -8.29 -2.33
C VAL A 251 -10.68 -8.76 -2.17
N PRO A 252 -9.87 -8.12 -1.31
CA PRO A 252 -8.49 -8.53 -1.11
C PRO A 252 -8.42 -9.75 -0.19
N HIS A 253 -7.49 -10.66 -0.48
CA HIS A 253 -7.22 -11.86 0.31
C HIS A 253 -5.72 -12.04 0.48
N LEU A 254 -5.28 -12.30 1.71
CA LEU A 254 -3.89 -12.64 1.98
C LEU A 254 -3.63 -14.12 1.67
N LYS A 255 -2.67 -14.40 0.79
CA LYS A 255 -2.18 -15.75 0.53
C LYS A 255 -0.66 -15.72 0.50
N GLY A 256 -0.02 -16.37 1.48
CA GLY A 256 1.41 -16.14 1.68
C GLY A 256 1.63 -14.71 2.19
N ARG A 257 2.57 -14.00 1.56
CA ARG A 257 2.84 -12.56 1.80
C ARG A 257 2.18 -11.65 0.77
N MET A 258 1.37 -12.22 -0.11
CA MET A 258 0.84 -11.55 -1.29
C MET A 258 -0.66 -11.35 -1.13
N ILE A 259 -1.16 -10.20 -1.58
CA ILE A 259 -2.58 -9.89 -1.56
C ILE A 259 -3.13 -10.18 -2.95
N PHE A 260 -4.08 -11.12 -3.02
CA PHE A 260 -4.79 -11.47 -4.23
C PHE A 260 -6.16 -10.81 -4.22
N ASN A 261 -6.61 -10.34 -5.37
CA ASN A 261 -7.91 -9.69 -5.50
C ASN A 261 -8.92 -10.66 -6.09
N GLU A 262 -9.96 -10.98 -5.34
CA GLU A 262 -11.12 -11.69 -5.85
C GLU A 262 -12.18 -10.72 -6.37
N TRP A 263 -12.50 -10.76 -7.67
CA TRP A 263 -13.58 -9.98 -8.25
C TRP A 263 -14.95 -10.61 -7.99
N HIS A 264 -15.85 -9.79 -7.47
CA HIS A 264 -17.26 -10.05 -7.22
C HIS A 264 -18.12 -9.04 -7.98
N GLN A 265 -19.41 -9.35 -8.16
CA GLN A 265 -20.39 -8.42 -8.72
C GLN A 265 -21.66 -8.40 -7.89
N LYS A 266 -22.28 -7.23 -7.77
CA LYS A 266 -23.55 -7.05 -7.08
C LYS A 266 -24.37 -5.95 -7.75
N GLU A 267 -25.67 -6.16 -7.81
CA GLU A 267 -26.61 -5.07 -8.11
C GLU A 267 -26.71 -4.14 -6.91
N VAL A 268 -26.46 -2.85 -7.14
CA VAL A 268 -26.44 -1.81 -6.11
C VAL A 268 -27.27 -0.62 -6.58
N PHE A 269 -27.63 0.25 -5.65
CA PHE A 269 -28.32 1.50 -5.94
C PHE A 269 -27.41 2.70 -5.66
N LEU A 270 -27.64 3.83 -6.34
CA LEU A 270 -26.86 5.06 -6.17
C LEU A 270 -26.81 5.52 -4.69
N ASP A 271 -27.89 5.30 -3.95
CA ASP A 271 -28.01 5.65 -2.53
C ASP A 271 -27.25 4.73 -1.57
N GLN A 272 -26.69 3.63 -2.06
CA GLN A 272 -25.83 2.70 -1.31
C GLN A 272 -24.34 2.98 -1.53
N LEU A 273 -24.00 3.91 -2.43
CA LEU A 273 -22.61 4.26 -2.70
C LEU A 273 -22.10 5.24 -1.64
N THR A 274 -20.87 5.01 -1.19
CA THR A 274 -20.10 5.98 -0.42
C THR A 274 -19.57 7.03 -1.37
N VAL A 275 -19.73 8.30 -1.00
CA VAL A 275 -19.26 9.45 -1.78
C VAL A 275 -18.31 10.26 -0.92
N ASP A 276 -17.05 10.29 -1.33
CA ASP A 276 -16.01 11.13 -0.76
C ASP A 276 -15.58 12.14 -1.83
N THR A 277 -16.08 13.36 -1.73
CA THR A 277 -15.75 14.44 -2.68
C THR A 277 -14.37 15.02 -2.47
N GLU A 278 -13.76 14.86 -1.29
CA GLU A 278 -12.42 15.37 -1.01
C GLU A 278 -11.36 14.51 -1.68
N GLN A 279 -11.48 13.18 -1.57
CA GLN A 279 -10.63 12.23 -2.26
C GLN A 279 -11.10 11.94 -3.69
N GLN A 280 -12.31 12.38 -4.04
CA GLN A 280 -12.99 12.10 -5.32
C GLN A 280 -13.19 10.61 -5.55
N LEU A 281 -13.77 9.92 -4.57
CA LEU A 281 -14.08 8.49 -4.60
C LEU A 281 -15.60 8.29 -4.57
N VAL A 282 -16.10 7.41 -5.44
CA VAL A 282 -17.48 6.92 -5.38
C VAL A 282 -17.46 5.40 -5.46
N TYR A 283 -17.76 4.73 -4.35
CA TYR A 283 -17.57 3.28 -4.27
C TYR A 283 -18.67 2.59 -3.47
N PHE A 284 -18.88 1.31 -3.75
CA PHE A 284 -19.76 0.44 -2.95
C PHE A 284 -18.95 -0.35 -1.91
N TYR A 285 -17.85 -0.97 -2.32
CA TYR A 285 -16.98 -1.77 -1.45
C TYR A 285 -15.68 -1.02 -1.13
N ASP A 286 -15.31 -0.95 0.14
CA ASP A 286 -14.12 -0.21 0.58
C ASP A 286 -12.83 -1.04 0.46
N TYR A 287 -12.34 -1.23 -0.76
CA TYR A 287 -11.16 -2.07 -1.01
C TYR A 287 -9.91 -1.61 -0.25
N VAL A 288 -9.61 -0.32 -0.26
CA VAL A 288 -8.39 0.25 0.34
C VAL A 288 -8.34 -0.02 1.83
N THR A 289 -9.45 0.18 2.56
CA THR A 289 -9.51 -0.09 3.99
C THR A 289 -9.26 -1.58 4.30
N HIS A 290 -9.97 -2.49 3.62
CA HIS A 290 -9.79 -3.94 3.83
C HIS A 290 -8.39 -4.42 3.43
N ARG A 291 -7.81 -3.85 2.37
CA ARG A 291 -6.43 -4.16 1.97
C ARG A 291 -5.46 -3.75 3.06
N LYS A 292 -5.60 -2.54 3.59
CA LYS A 292 -4.73 -2.01 4.65
C LYS A 292 -4.81 -2.87 5.92
N GLU A 293 -6.00 -3.31 6.31
CA GLU A 293 -6.19 -4.22 7.44
C GLU A 293 -5.39 -5.52 7.25
N LEU A 294 -5.43 -6.11 6.05
CA LEU A 294 -4.65 -7.31 5.73
C LEU A 294 -3.14 -7.05 5.78
N GLU A 295 -2.67 -5.94 5.21
CA GLU A 295 -1.26 -5.54 5.27
C GLU A 295 -0.79 -5.35 6.72
N GLU A 296 -1.62 -4.74 7.56
CA GLU A 296 -1.35 -4.55 8.98
C GLU A 296 -1.23 -5.89 9.74
N THR A 297 -2.00 -6.92 9.37
CA THR A 297 -1.92 -8.25 10.03
C THR A 297 -0.56 -8.92 9.91
N ILE A 298 0.21 -8.59 8.86
CA ILE A 298 1.55 -9.13 8.62
C ILE A 298 2.65 -8.09 8.78
N ALA A 299 2.31 -6.87 9.23
CA ALA A 299 3.26 -5.81 9.42
C ALA A 299 4.27 -6.19 10.52
N PRO A 300 5.59 -6.07 10.28
CA PRO A 300 6.61 -6.44 11.27
C PRO A 300 6.42 -5.75 12.62
N ALA A 301 5.98 -4.49 12.63
CA ALA A 301 5.74 -3.74 13.86
C ALA A 301 4.62 -4.35 14.73
N ARG A 302 3.52 -4.80 14.10
CA ARG A 302 2.39 -5.44 14.79
C ARG A 302 2.80 -6.82 15.30
N LEU A 303 3.39 -7.64 14.45
CA LEU A 303 3.84 -8.99 14.83
C LEU A 303 4.88 -8.96 15.96
N ARG A 304 5.78 -7.96 15.96
CA ARG A 304 6.69 -7.71 17.08
C ARG A 304 5.94 -7.40 18.37
N GLN A 305 4.94 -6.53 18.32
CA GLN A 305 4.16 -6.17 19.51
C GLN A 305 3.42 -7.39 20.05
N GLU A 306 2.72 -8.14 19.20
CA GLU A 306 2.02 -9.36 19.58
C GLU A 306 2.98 -10.43 20.16
N PHE A 307 4.21 -10.51 19.65
CA PHE A 307 5.25 -11.37 20.23
C PHE A 307 5.64 -10.92 21.65
N HIS A 308 5.78 -9.61 21.87
CA HIS A 308 6.08 -9.09 23.20
C HIS A 308 4.95 -9.38 24.17
N ASP A 309 3.70 -9.16 23.75
CA ASP A 309 2.50 -9.38 24.55
C ASP A 309 2.37 -10.86 24.92
N PHE A 310 2.54 -11.76 23.94
CA PHE A 310 2.60 -13.21 24.18
C PHE A 310 3.63 -13.57 25.25
N TRP A 311 4.84 -13.01 25.19
CA TRP A 311 5.90 -13.34 26.14
C TRP A 311 5.66 -12.74 27.54
N LEU A 312 4.97 -11.61 27.61
CA LEU A 312 4.56 -10.96 28.86
C LEU A 312 3.46 -11.77 29.58
N GLU A 313 2.53 -12.32 28.83
CA GLU A 313 1.35 -13.03 29.34
C GLU A 313 1.61 -14.53 29.55
N HIS A 314 2.12 -15.20 28.52
CA HIS A 314 2.27 -16.65 28.49
C HIS A 314 3.72 -17.13 28.64
N GLY A 315 4.70 -16.24 28.69
CA GLY A 315 6.12 -16.61 28.73
C GLY A 315 6.50 -17.48 29.94
N THR A 316 5.72 -17.49 31.03
CA THR A 316 5.91 -18.40 32.19
C THR A 316 4.84 -19.48 32.30
N SER A 317 3.97 -19.60 31.30
CA SER A 317 2.88 -20.56 31.27
C SER A 317 3.35 -21.92 30.77
N GLU A 318 2.80 -22.97 31.37
CA GLU A 318 2.94 -24.37 30.96
C GLU A 318 1.59 -24.93 30.48
N GLU A 319 0.58 -24.07 30.32
CA GLU A 319 -0.77 -24.46 29.95
C GLU A 319 -0.88 -24.68 28.42
N PRO A 320 -1.69 -25.66 27.95
CA PRO A 320 -1.84 -25.95 26.53
C PRO A 320 -2.32 -24.77 25.67
N GLU A 321 -3.05 -23.84 26.27
CA GLU A 321 -3.51 -22.62 25.61
C GLU A 321 -2.35 -21.74 25.11
N ALA A 322 -1.25 -21.67 25.88
CA ALA A 322 -0.06 -20.93 25.46
C ALA A 322 0.58 -21.52 24.19
N ASP A 323 0.58 -22.85 24.03
CA ASP A 323 1.09 -23.49 22.82
C ASP A 323 0.19 -23.22 21.61
N MET A 324 -1.14 -23.11 21.81
CA MET A 324 -2.07 -22.73 20.74
C MET A 324 -1.83 -21.29 20.28
N VAL A 325 -1.79 -20.34 21.20
CA VAL A 325 -1.52 -18.92 20.90
C VAL A 325 -0.14 -18.75 20.24
N TRP A 326 0.87 -19.49 20.74
CA TRP A 326 2.20 -19.52 20.12
C TRP A 326 2.14 -20.03 18.68
N SER A 327 1.43 -21.12 18.43
CA SER A 327 1.31 -21.72 17.09
C SER A 327 0.73 -20.72 16.08
N GLU A 328 -0.35 -20.01 16.45
CA GLU A 328 -0.98 -19.00 15.59
C GLU A 328 -0.07 -17.80 15.31
N LEU A 329 0.58 -17.26 16.35
CA LEU A 329 1.54 -16.17 16.17
C LEU A 329 2.74 -16.60 15.32
N ARG A 330 3.27 -17.80 15.58
CA ARG A 330 4.39 -18.38 14.85
C ARG A 330 4.08 -18.51 13.35
N GLU A 331 2.93 -19.06 12.99
CA GLU A 331 2.54 -19.21 11.58
C GLU A 331 2.47 -17.84 10.89
N ARG A 332 1.91 -16.81 11.55
CA ARG A 332 1.87 -15.45 11.00
C ARG A 332 3.25 -14.82 10.84
N ILE A 333 4.17 -15.02 11.80
CA ILE A 333 5.55 -14.54 11.68
C ILE A 333 6.31 -15.27 10.56
N ILE A 334 6.18 -16.58 10.45
CA ILE A 334 6.83 -17.36 9.38
C ILE A 334 6.27 -16.95 8.01
N LEU A 335 4.96 -16.71 7.94
CA LEU A 335 4.31 -16.21 6.74
C LEU A 335 4.91 -14.88 6.32
N ALA A 336 4.93 -13.88 7.21
CA ALA A 336 5.41 -12.52 6.92
C ALA A 336 6.93 -12.47 6.68
N MET A 337 7.69 -13.23 7.46
CA MET A 337 9.14 -13.18 7.55
C MET A 337 9.74 -14.60 7.54
N PRO A 338 9.70 -15.30 6.38
CA PRO A 338 10.15 -16.69 6.26
C PRO A 338 11.63 -16.90 6.59
N GLN A 339 12.40 -15.81 6.62
CA GLN A 339 13.80 -15.78 7.00
C GLN A 339 14.05 -15.90 8.51
N ILE A 340 13.00 -15.78 9.34
CA ILE A 340 13.04 -15.94 10.80
C ILE A 340 12.74 -17.40 11.15
N SER A 341 13.65 -18.04 11.88
CA SER A 341 13.48 -19.42 12.35
C SER A 341 12.82 -19.44 13.72
N LEU A 342 11.63 -20.03 13.81
CA LEU A 342 10.88 -20.23 15.05
C LEU A 342 10.62 -21.72 15.32
N PRO A 343 10.89 -22.22 16.55
CA PRO A 343 10.61 -23.61 16.92
C PRO A 343 9.12 -23.90 16.99
N ARG A 344 8.73 -25.19 16.99
CA ARG A 344 7.31 -25.57 17.07
C ARG A 344 6.70 -25.19 18.41
N SER A 345 7.42 -25.45 19.50
CA SER A 345 7.06 -24.97 20.83
C SER A 345 8.00 -23.85 21.27
N PHE A 346 7.46 -22.85 21.95
CA PHE A 346 8.27 -21.78 22.52
C PHE A 346 9.16 -22.26 23.69
N HIS A 347 8.95 -23.47 24.20
CA HIS A 347 9.80 -24.14 25.20
C HIS A 347 10.93 -25.00 24.58
N GLU A 348 11.05 -25.04 23.25
CA GLU A 348 11.99 -25.93 22.57
C GLU A 348 13.46 -25.51 22.77
N GLY A 349 14.24 -26.40 23.37
CA GLY A 349 15.69 -26.25 23.51
C GLY A 349 16.09 -24.98 24.28
N ARG A 350 16.93 -24.14 23.67
CA ARG A 350 17.38 -22.88 24.28
C ARG A 350 16.53 -21.66 23.89
N PHE A 351 15.52 -21.84 23.04
CA PHE A 351 14.75 -20.73 22.47
C PHE A 351 14.11 -19.86 23.55
N HIS A 352 13.36 -20.51 24.45
CA HIS A 352 12.64 -19.83 25.53
C HIS A 352 13.53 -18.88 26.30
N GLY A 353 14.65 -19.39 26.80
CA GLY A 353 15.54 -18.57 27.62
C GLY A 353 16.33 -17.54 26.82
N ALA A 354 16.70 -17.84 25.58
CA ALA A 354 17.38 -16.87 24.71
C ALA A 354 16.49 -15.64 24.44
N VAL A 355 15.19 -15.85 24.22
CA VAL A 355 14.20 -14.76 24.10
C VAL A 355 14.00 -14.05 25.44
N SER A 356 13.81 -14.83 26.51
CA SER A 356 13.50 -14.30 27.85
C SER A 356 14.60 -13.40 28.39
N ILE A 357 15.89 -13.73 28.19
CA ILE A 357 16.99 -12.83 28.60
C ILE A 357 16.97 -11.52 27.82
N VAL A 358 16.72 -11.54 26.51
CA VAL A 358 16.70 -10.34 25.65
C VAL A 358 15.51 -9.45 26.02
N LEU A 359 14.31 -10.01 26.16
CA LEU A 359 13.13 -9.24 26.57
C LEU A 359 13.28 -8.72 28.00
N SER A 360 13.89 -9.48 28.91
CA SER A 360 14.16 -8.98 30.27
C SER A 360 15.11 -7.77 30.25
N ALA A 361 16.13 -7.79 29.39
CA ALA A 361 17.01 -6.65 29.19
C ALA A 361 16.26 -5.44 28.62
N ARG A 362 15.34 -5.65 27.67
CA ARG A 362 14.51 -4.58 27.11
C ARG A 362 13.65 -3.92 28.19
N TYR A 363 12.93 -4.72 28.97
CA TYR A 363 11.93 -4.24 29.92
C TYR A 363 12.50 -3.88 31.31
N GLY A 364 13.77 -4.14 31.57
CA GLY A 364 14.42 -3.82 32.86
C GLY A 364 13.99 -4.71 34.03
N ARG A 365 13.23 -5.78 33.76
CA ARG A 365 12.69 -6.72 34.76
C ARG A 365 12.63 -8.14 34.17
N PRO A 366 12.50 -9.20 34.99
CA PRO A 366 12.36 -10.56 34.48
C PRO A 366 11.10 -10.73 33.61
N ILE A 367 11.29 -11.23 32.39
CA ILE A 367 10.25 -11.53 31.39
C ILE A 367 10.44 -12.98 30.95
N GLY A 368 9.36 -13.76 30.88
CA GLY A 368 9.42 -15.21 30.60
C GLY A 368 9.97 -16.05 31.76
N TYR A 369 10.32 -15.44 32.90
CA TYR A 369 10.86 -16.13 34.06
C TYR A 369 10.07 -15.79 35.33
N ARG A 370 9.94 -16.78 36.23
CA ARG A 370 9.50 -16.56 37.62
C ARG A 370 10.68 -16.17 38.51
N LEU A 371 11.48 -15.19 38.06
CA LEU A 371 12.61 -14.66 38.81
C LEU A 371 12.25 -13.32 39.46
N PRO A 372 12.82 -12.97 40.62
CA PRO A 372 12.37 -11.79 41.36
C PRO A 372 12.93 -10.47 40.80
N ARG A 373 14.13 -10.47 40.21
CA ARG A 373 14.83 -9.24 39.79
C ARG A 373 15.66 -9.46 38.53
N LEU A 374 15.94 -8.37 37.80
CA LEU A 374 16.75 -8.41 36.58
C LEU A 374 18.14 -8.99 36.83
N ILE A 375 18.74 -8.73 38.00
CA ILE A 375 20.04 -9.32 38.37
C ILE A 375 20.03 -10.85 38.34
N ASN A 376 18.91 -11.49 38.68
CA ASN A 376 18.80 -12.95 38.59
C ASN A 376 18.83 -13.43 37.14
N VAL A 377 18.27 -12.66 36.21
CA VAL A 377 18.33 -12.95 34.76
C VAL A 377 19.76 -12.85 34.25
N THR A 378 20.54 -11.86 34.73
CA THR A 378 21.96 -11.78 34.36
C THR A 378 22.74 -13.03 34.76
N ASN A 379 22.36 -13.65 35.89
CA ASN A 379 22.97 -14.90 36.32
C ASN A 379 22.61 -16.05 35.39
N THR A 380 21.31 -16.23 35.11
CA THR A 380 20.83 -17.22 34.14
C THR A 380 21.50 -17.07 32.78
N ALA A 381 21.64 -15.83 32.28
CA ALA A 381 22.29 -15.54 31.01
C ALA A 381 23.75 -15.99 30.99
N PHE A 382 24.51 -15.67 32.05
CA PHE A 382 25.92 -16.05 32.16
C PHE A 382 26.12 -17.57 32.31
N ASP A 383 25.28 -18.21 33.12
CA ASP A 383 25.45 -19.62 33.48
C ASP A 383 24.99 -20.56 32.34
N TYR A 384 23.91 -20.22 31.62
CA TYR A 384 23.26 -21.13 30.66
C TYR A 384 23.18 -20.63 29.21
N TYR A 385 23.27 -19.31 28.97
CA TYR A 385 23.00 -18.71 27.66
C TYR A 385 24.17 -17.89 27.11
N LYS A 386 25.41 -18.36 27.33
CA LYS A 386 26.65 -17.69 26.90
C LYS A 386 26.66 -17.29 25.42
N ALA A 387 26.13 -18.16 24.55
CA ALA A 387 26.02 -17.92 23.11
C ALA A 387 25.10 -16.73 22.73
N TYR A 388 24.32 -16.21 23.67
CA TYR A 388 23.38 -15.09 23.46
C TYR A 388 23.71 -13.88 24.35
N LEU A 389 24.88 -13.85 24.99
CA LEU A 389 25.30 -12.73 25.85
C LEU A 389 25.52 -11.41 25.09
N LEU A 390 25.89 -11.47 23.81
CA LEU A 390 26.04 -10.27 22.98
C LEU A 390 24.69 -9.57 22.74
N PRO A 391 23.66 -10.23 22.16
CA PRO A 391 22.30 -9.66 22.06
C PRO A 391 21.75 -9.16 23.40
N PHE A 392 21.95 -9.92 24.48
CA PHE A 392 21.55 -9.52 25.82
C PHE A 392 22.26 -8.22 26.28
N GLY A 393 23.57 -8.16 26.12
CA GLY A 393 24.40 -7.01 26.50
C GLY A 393 24.06 -5.75 25.71
N TRP A 394 23.94 -5.85 24.38
CA TRP A 394 23.54 -4.73 23.53
C TRP A 394 22.15 -4.21 23.91
N THR A 395 21.22 -5.12 24.23
CA THR A 395 19.88 -4.72 24.68
C THR A 395 19.94 -3.98 26.03
N LEU A 396 20.76 -4.43 26.98
CA LEU A 396 20.93 -3.71 28.26
C LEU A 396 21.49 -2.29 28.06
N GLU A 397 22.39 -2.11 27.09
CA GLU A 397 22.97 -0.82 26.75
C GLU A 397 21.96 0.09 26.04
N ALA A 398 21.26 -0.42 25.02
CA ALA A 398 20.23 0.32 24.28
C ALA A 398 19.05 0.77 25.15
N PHE A 399 18.75 0.04 26.23
CA PHE A 399 17.66 0.35 27.17
C PHE A 399 18.15 0.90 28.52
N HIS A 400 19.41 1.37 28.60
CA HIS A 400 19.98 2.05 29.76
C HIS A 400 19.83 1.31 31.11
N GLN A 401 19.90 -0.02 31.11
CA GLN A 401 19.67 -0.84 32.31
C GLN A 401 20.85 -0.89 33.29
N ALA A 402 21.93 -0.15 33.01
CA ALA A 402 23.16 -0.19 33.80
C ALA A 402 22.94 0.24 35.26
N GLU A 403 22.19 1.32 35.50
CA GLU A 403 21.94 1.84 36.84
C GLU A 403 21.05 0.89 37.67
N SER A 404 19.99 0.37 37.06
CA SER A 404 19.10 -0.62 37.68
C SER A 404 19.85 -1.88 38.09
N LEU A 405 20.76 -2.37 37.23
CA LEU A 405 21.60 -3.52 37.57
C LEU A 405 22.62 -3.20 38.65
N ALA A 406 23.23 -2.00 38.65
CA ALA A 406 24.19 -1.61 39.66
C ALA A 406 23.56 -1.53 41.06
N SER A 407 22.31 -1.03 41.17
CA SER A 407 21.60 -0.97 42.44
C SER A 407 21.20 -2.36 42.98
N GLN A 408 20.99 -3.33 42.08
CA GLN A 408 20.68 -4.72 42.44
C GLN A 408 21.92 -5.58 42.76
N ASP A 409 23.10 -5.23 42.25
CA ASP A 409 24.34 -6.02 42.36
C ASP A 409 25.13 -5.78 43.66
N THR A 410 24.47 -5.96 44.82
CA THR A 410 25.07 -5.69 46.15
C THR A 410 26.36 -6.51 46.42
N LYS A 411 26.48 -7.69 45.82
CA LYS A 411 27.64 -8.59 45.95
C LYS A 411 28.70 -8.38 44.85
N LYS A 412 28.50 -7.43 43.94
CA LYS A 412 29.36 -7.16 42.77
C LYS A 412 29.60 -8.40 41.89
N THR A 413 28.63 -9.32 41.86
CA THR A 413 28.71 -10.58 41.12
C THR A 413 28.62 -10.33 39.63
N TRP A 414 27.69 -9.47 39.20
CA TRP A 414 27.51 -9.13 37.81
C TRP A 414 28.66 -8.27 37.29
N GLU A 415 29.19 -7.34 38.10
CA GLU A 415 30.40 -6.59 37.76
C GLU A 415 31.58 -7.52 37.46
N LYS A 416 31.81 -8.55 38.31
CA LYS A 416 32.86 -9.56 38.08
C LYS A 416 32.58 -10.39 36.82
N ARG A 417 31.35 -10.85 36.62
CA ARG A 417 30.95 -11.62 35.44
C ARG A 417 31.12 -10.82 34.15
N ARG A 418 30.82 -9.52 34.12
CA ARG A 418 31.09 -8.65 32.97
C ARG A 418 32.57 -8.61 32.58
N LYS A 419 33.49 -8.59 33.56
CA LYS A 419 34.94 -8.64 33.29
C LYS A 419 35.31 -9.99 32.66
N ILE A 420 34.78 -11.10 33.18
CA ILE A 420 35.00 -12.44 32.61
C ILE A 420 34.47 -12.52 31.17
N ILE A 421 33.25 -12.06 30.91
CA ILE A 421 32.64 -12.06 29.57
C ILE A 421 33.51 -11.26 28.60
N ARG A 422 33.91 -10.04 28.98
CA ARG A 422 34.74 -9.18 28.10
C ARG A 422 36.08 -9.82 27.77
N GLU A 423 36.72 -10.46 28.73
CA GLU A 423 37.99 -11.15 28.51
C GLU A 423 37.81 -12.37 27.61
N ALA A 424 36.81 -13.21 27.89
CA ALA A 424 36.50 -14.38 27.07
C ALA A 424 36.16 -14.02 25.61
N LEU A 425 35.45 -12.91 25.40
CA LEU A 425 35.16 -12.39 24.06
C LEU A 425 36.40 -11.80 23.37
N ARG A 426 37.39 -11.29 24.11
CA ARG A 426 38.67 -10.81 23.54
C ARG A 426 39.59 -11.96 23.15
N SER A 427 39.65 -12.99 24.00
CA SER A 427 40.46 -14.20 23.76
C SER A 427 39.81 -15.19 22.80
N LYS A 428 38.58 -14.91 22.33
CA LYS A 428 37.80 -15.78 21.43
C LYS A 428 37.55 -17.17 22.02
N ASP A 429 37.24 -17.23 23.31
CA ASP A 429 36.85 -18.48 23.99
C ASP A 429 35.61 -19.10 23.30
N PRO A 430 35.73 -20.30 22.69
CA PRO A 430 34.63 -20.94 21.96
C PRO A 430 33.32 -21.07 22.74
N ALA A 431 33.37 -21.12 24.08
CA ALA A 431 32.18 -21.18 24.93
C ALA A 431 31.32 -19.91 24.89
N TYR A 432 31.88 -18.77 24.45
CA TYR A 432 31.22 -17.47 24.31
C TYR A 432 30.96 -17.09 22.85
N ARG A 433 31.20 -18.00 21.92
CA ARG A 433 30.88 -17.79 20.51
C ARG A 433 29.38 -17.55 20.36
N GLN A 434 29.01 -16.46 19.70
CA GLN A 434 27.62 -16.14 19.46
C GLN A 434 26.97 -17.19 18.56
N ASP A 435 25.78 -17.63 18.95
CA ASP A 435 24.89 -18.38 18.06
C ASP A 435 23.99 -17.39 17.30
N LEU A 436 24.14 -17.37 15.97
CA LEU A 436 23.46 -16.43 15.08
C LEU A 436 22.04 -16.87 14.73
N LYS A 437 21.61 -18.08 15.13
CA LYS A 437 20.31 -18.68 14.78
C LYS A 437 19.12 -17.73 14.98
N TYR A 438 19.15 -16.94 16.06
CA TYR A 438 18.05 -16.05 16.44
C TYR A 438 18.31 -14.56 16.15
N ASN A 439 19.40 -14.19 15.48
CA ASN A 439 19.72 -12.76 15.24
C ASN A 439 18.62 -12.03 14.47
N ARG A 440 18.01 -12.68 13.46
CA ARG A 440 16.89 -12.07 12.71
C ARG A 440 15.64 -11.89 13.57
N LEU A 441 15.39 -12.81 14.51
CA LEU A 441 14.32 -12.64 15.50
C LEU A 441 14.66 -11.49 16.45
N PHE A 442 15.85 -11.45 17.02
CA PHE A 442 16.24 -10.37 17.93
C PHE A 442 16.22 -9.00 17.25
N ALA A 443 16.59 -8.90 15.98
CA ALA A 443 16.47 -7.67 15.20
C ALA A 443 15.00 -7.25 14.96
N LEU A 444 14.07 -8.21 14.90
CA LEU A 444 12.64 -7.93 14.91
C LEU A 444 12.20 -7.42 16.29
N LEU A 445 12.54 -8.14 17.37
CA LEU A 445 12.08 -7.84 18.73
C LEU A 445 12.69 -6.54 19.31
N VAL A 446 13.93 -6.25 18.95
CA VAL A 446 14.72 -5.12 19.45
C VAL A 446 15.44 -4.44 18.28
N PRO A 447 14.74 -3.62 17.48
CA PRO A 447 15.37 -2.97 16.32
C PRO A 447 16.51 -2.03 16.69
N GLU A 448 16.54 -1.56 17.94
CA GLU A 448 17.60 -0.69 18.48
C GLU A 448 18.98 -1.36 18.44
N ILE A 449 19.06 -2.69 18.33
CA ILE A 449 20.33 -3.44 18.23
C ILE A 449 20.51 -4.15 16.87
N LYS A 450 19.72 -3.76 15.86
CA LYS A 450 19.68 -4.43 14.55
C LYS A 450 21.03 -4.34 13.82
N GLU A 451 21.72 -3.22 13.93
CA GLU A 451 22.99 -2.98 13.23
C GLU A 451 24.10 -3.86 13.83
N GLU A 452 24.16 -3.99 15.15
CA GLU A 452 25.10 -4.86 15.86
C GLU A 452 24.87 -6.34 15.53
N LEU A 453 23.59 -6.75 15.47
CA LEU A 453 23.20 -8.11 15.08
C LEU A 453 23.54 -8.42 13.61
N ALA A 454 23.50 -7.42 12.73
CA ALA A 454 23.81 -7.54 11.30
C ALA A 454 25.30 -7.51 11.01
N ALA A 455 26.06 -6.63 11.68
CA ALA A 455 27.51 -6.58 11.57
C ALA A 455 28.12 -7.92 11.97
N GLY A 456 27.61 -8.51 13.06
CA GLY A 456 28.14 -9.72 13.65
C GLY A 456 29.56 -9.49 14.17
N ARG A 457 29.89 -9.93 15.38
CA ARG A 457 31.31 -9.90 15.76
C ARG A 457 32.05 -10.92 14.89
N HIS A 458 33.02 -10.47 14.11
CA HIS A 458 33.98 -11.37 13.46
C HIS A 458 34.63 -12.24 14.55
N TRP A 459 34.21 -13.52 14.58
CA TRP A 459 34.66 -14.49 15.55
C TRP A 459 35.99 -15.10 15.13
#